data_AF-A0A4U8V9T4-F1
#
_entry.id   AF-A0A4U8V9T4-F1
#
_cell.length_a   1.000
_cell.length_b   1.000
_cell.length_c   1.000
_cell.angle_alpha   90.00
_cell.angle_beta   90.00
_cell.angle_gamma   90.00
#
_symmetry.space_group_name_H-M   'P 1'
#
loop_
_entity.id
_entity.type
_entity.pdbx_description
1 polymer ?
#
loop_
_entity_poly.entity_id
_entity_poly.type
_entity_poly.pdbx_seq_one_letter_code
_entity_poly.pdbx_strand_id
1 'polypeptide(L)'
;MLFKLCSLYSPKPGSEHDAANGEETRIKRFDFIADENFLLVALLSSDDFIDVYYKTGSTVKICRRSIGEFYDDDSSAVLVTLLPDACAVAIVFTNGSVLTIPIKYFLAVSWGCDSKFAQTITFHTANCAQTAECSPPVSSACFTSKLSNRVVLVFATAEGYIVIWDLTAESVSAG
;
A
#
# COMPACT_ATOMS: atom_id res chain seq x y z
N MET A 1 0.26 18.19 -15.08
CA MET A 1 1.28 17.48 -15.89
C MET A 1 1.19 16.00 -15.54
N LEU A 2 0.26 15.27 -16.20
CA LEU A 2 -0.03 13.86 -15.90
C LEU A 2 1.03 13.01 -16.63
N PHE A 3 2.13 12.67 -15.94
CA PHE A 3 3.19 11.87 -16.55
C PHE A 3 2.70 10.46 -16.85
N LYS A 4 3.11 9.98 -18.03
CA LYS A 4 2.76 8.74 -18.70
C LYS A 4 3.28 7.51 -17.91
N LEU A 5 2.66 7.18 -16.78
CA LEU A 5 2.98 5.99 -15.95
C LEU A 5 2.93 4.69 -16.78
N CYS A 6 2.11 4.63 -17.82
CA CYS A 6 2.02 3.48 -18.73
C CYS A 6 3.31 3.19 -19.51
N SER A 7 4.25 4.14 -19.61
CA SER A 7 5.50 3.95 -20.38
C SER A 7 6.62 3.28 -19.59
N LEU A 8 6.50 3.12 -18.28
CA LEU A 8 7.53 2.48 -17.44
C LEU A 8 7.36 0.96 -17.37
N TYR A 9 6.23 0.43 -17.82
CA TYR A 9 5.91 -0.99 -17.92
C TYR A 9 6.04 -1.51 -19.36
N SER A 10 7.11 -1.15 -20.07
CA SER A 10 7.50 -1.90 -21.27
C SER A 10 8.49 -2.99 -20.87
N PRO A 11 8.09 -4.28 -20.84
CA PRO A 11 9.04 -5.36 -20.66
C PRO A 11 10.08 -5.29 -21.78
N LYS A 12 11.37 -5.26 -21.42
CA LYS A 12 12.44 -5.38 -22.40
C LYS A 12 12.36 -6.76 -23.04
N PRO A 13 12.36 -6.89 -24.38
CA PRO A 13 12.38 -8.20 -25.01
C PRO A 13 13.78 -8.80 -24.85
N GLY A 14 13.87 -9.97 -24.20
CA GLY A 14 15.00 -10.90 -24.37
C GLY A 14 15.64 -11.44 -23.09
N SER A 15 15.16 -12.59 -22.64
CA SER A 15 16.00 -13.78 -22.46
C SER A 15 15.11 -15.02 -22.61
N GLU A 16 15.37 -15.80 -23.65
CA GLU A 16 14.68 -17.06 -23.96
C GLU A 16 14.94 -18.09 -22.85
N HIS A 17 14.01 -18.19 -21.91
CA HIS A 17 13.68 -19.38 -21.12
C HIS A 17 12.61 -18.94 -20.13
N ASP A 18 11.34 -19.01 -20.55
CA ASP A 18 10.15 -19.22 -19.68
C ASP A 18 8.88 -19.02 -20.52
N ALA A 19 8.75 -19.86 -21.54
CA ALA A 19 7.45 -20.11 -22.16
C ALA A 19 6.72 -21.20 -21.35
N ALA A 20 6.23 -20.82 -20.17
CA ALA A 20 5.36 -21.66 -19.35
C ALA A 20 4.24 -20.81 -18.76
N ASN A 21 3.14 -20.65 -19.51
CA ASN A 21 1.85 -20.08 -19.05
C ASN A 21 1.97 -18.88 -18.07
N GLY A 22 2.82 -17.90 -18.37
CA GLY A 22 3.00 -16.73 -17.52
C GLY A 22 1.82 -15.79 -17.66
N GLU A 23 0.91 -15.78 -16.69
CA GLU A 23 -0.03 -14.67 -16.55
C GLU A 23 0.78 -13.38 -16.42
N GLU A 24 0.55 -12.44 -17.35
CA GLU A 24 1.20 -11.14 -17.34
C GLU A 24 0.85 -10.42 -16.04
N THR A 25 1.85 -10.06 -15.22
CA THR A 25 1.65 -9.35 -13.96
C THR A 25 0.89 -8.04 -14.19
N ARG A 26 -0.27 -7.89 -13.55
CA ARG A 26 -1.13 -6.70 -13.68
C ARG A 26 -1.09 -5.84 -12.43
N ILE A 27 -1.20 -4.53 -12.60
CA ILE A 27 -1.43 -3.61 -11.48
C ILE A 27 -2.90 -3.70 -11.07
N LYS A 28 -3.18 -4.15 -9.84
CA LYS A 28 -4.52 -4.20 -9.24
C LYS A 28 -4.99 -2.82 -8.79
N ARG A 29 -4.10 -2.11 -8.08
CA ARG A 29 -4.37 -0.82 -7.43
C ARG A 29 -3.11 0.02 -7.34
N PHE A 30 -3.32 1.33 -7.16
CA PHE A 30 -2.26 2.26 -6.85
C PHE A 30 -2.75 3.36 -5.93
N ASP A 31 -1.81 3.99 -5.25
CA ASP A 31 -2.00 5.26 -4.56
C ASP A 31 -0.75 6.13 -4.75
N PHE A 32 -0.91 7.45 -4.62
CA PHE A 32 0.20 8.38 -4.83
C PHE A 32 0.12 9.62 -3.96
N ILE A 33 1.29 10.13 -3.60
CA ILE A 33 1.49 11.44 -3.00
C ILE A 33 2.30 12.27 -4.00
N ALA A 34 1.74 13.41 -4.38
CA ALA A 34 2.39 14.36 -5.28
C ALA A 34 2.47 15.74 -4.62
N ASP A 35 3.67 16.30 -4.66
CA ASP A 35 3.99 17.67 -4.26
C ASP A 35 4.88 18.31 -5.36
N GLU A 36 5.17 19.60 -5.28
CA GLU A 36 5.83 20.37 -6.35
C GLU A 36 7.14 19.72 -6.85
N ASN A 37 7.91 19.10 -5.96
CA ASN A 37 9.20 18.48 -6.27
C ASN A 37 9.28 16.99 -5.93
N PHE A 38 8.14 16.38 -5.58
CA PHE A 38 8.10 15.03 -5.06
C PHE A 38 6.93 14.25 -5.65
N LEU A 39 7.20 13.04 -6.13
CA LEU A 39 6.17 12.08 -6.51
C LEU A 39 6.55 10.75 -5.90
N LEU A 40 5.62 10.17 -5.15
CA LEU A 40 5.67 8.83 -4.59
C LEU A 40 4.43 8.08 -5.06
N VAL A 41 4.61 6.89 -5.61
CA VAL A 41 3.52 6.03 -6.09
C VAL A 41 3.74 4.66 -5.49
N ALA A 42 2.73 4.09 -4.84
CA ALA A 42 2.70 2.70 -4.43
C ALA A 42 1.75 1.93 -5.34
N LEU A 43 2.20 0.83 -5.92
CA LEU A 43 1.41 -0.07 -6.76
C LEU A 43 1.26 -1.41 -6.06
N LEU A 44 0.07 -2.00 -6.17
CA LEU A 44 -0.20 -3.39 -5.81
C LEU A 44 -0.32 -4.20 -7.10
N SER A 45 0.57 -5.18 -7.25
CA SER A 45 0.60 -6.09 -8.39
C SER A 45 -0.22 -7.37 -8.14
N SER A 46 -0.59 -8.09 -9.20
CA SER A 46 -1.40 -9.32 -9.13
C SER A 46 -0.70 -10.52 -8.53
N ASP A 47 0.62 -10.47 -8.43
CA ASP A 47 1.49 -11.46 -7.82
C ASP A 47 1.83 -11.14 -6.35
N ASP A 48 1.02 -10.31 -5.70
CA ASP A 48 1.18 -9.90 -4.29
C ASP A 48 2.53 -9.22 -3.98
N PHE A 49 3.02 -8.43 -4.95
CA PHE A 49 4.13 -7.51 -4.77
C PHE A 49 3.65 -6.06 -4.65
N ILE A 50 4.44 -5.29 -3.91
CA ILE A 50 4.33 -3.83 -3.85
C ILE A 50 5.49 -3.22 -4.62
N ASP A 51 5.19 -2.37 -5.58
CA ASP A 51 6.18 -1.54 -6.27
C ASP A 51 6.03 -0.08 -5.81
N VAL A 52 7.07 0.46 -5.19
CA VAL A 52 7.11 1.87 -4.78
C VAL A 52 8.03 2.64 -5.72
N TYR A 53 7.46 3.57 -6.46
CA TYR A 53 8.16 4.51 -7.33
C TYR A 53 8.30 5.84 -6.64
N TYR A 54 9.51 6.41 -6.69
CA TYR A 54 9.73 7.75 -6.16
C TYR A 54 10.73 8.53 -6.99
N LYS A 55 10.55 9.84 -7.07
CA LYS A 55 11.45 10.74 -7.78
C LYS A 55 12.33 11.50 -6.80
N THR A 56 13.65 11.40 -6.96
CA THR A 56 14.63 12.25 -6.26
C THR A 56 15.44 13.01 -7.31
N GLY A 57 15.28 14.34 -7.39
CA GLY A 57 15.88 15.15 -8.45
C GLY A 57 15.28 14.80 -9.82
N SER A 58 16.10 14.48 -10.82
CA SER A 58 15.66 14.08 -12.16
C SER A 58 15.42 12.57 -12.33
N THR A 59 15.81 11.75 -11.35
CA THR A 59 15.82 10.29 -11.48
C THR A 59 14.62 9.66 -10.78
N VAL A 60 13.93 8.77 -11.48
CA VAL A 60 12.90 7.90 -10.92
C VAL A 60 13.56 6.63 -10.41
N LYS A 61 13.26 6.26 -9.17
CA LYS A 61 13.71 5.03 -8.51
C LYS A 61 12.49 4.15 -8.27
N ILE A 62 12.72 2.83 -8.30
CA ILE A 62 11.72 1.81 -7.99
C ILE A 62 12.28 0.87 -6.93
N CYS A 63 11.44 0.50 -5.97
CA CYS A 63 11.70 -0.57 -5.02
C CYS A 63 10.52 -1.54 -5.05
N ARG A 64 10.80 -2.81 -5.35
CA ARG A 64 9.83 -3.91 -5.35
C ARG A 64 10.05 -4.78 -4.11
N ARG A 65 8.97 -5.15 -3.43
CA ARG A 65 8.97 -6.05 -2.26
C ARG A 65 7.78 -7.00 -2.31
N SER A 66 7.99 -8.25 -1.91
CA SER A 66 6.90 -9.20 -1.70
C SER A 66 6.17 -8.87 -0.41
N ILE A 67 4.84 -9.02 -0.39
CA ILE A 67 4.07 -8.86 0.84
C ILE A 67 4.44 -9.96 1.86
N GLY A 68 4.74 -11.16 1.38
CA GLY A 68 5.19 -12.29 2.18
C GLY A 68 6.52 -12.07 2.91
N GLU A 69 7.29 -11.03 2.56
CA GLU A 69 8.49 -10.63 3.33
C GLU A 69 8.11 -10.00 4.69
N PHE A 70 6.88 -9.51 4.83
CA PHE A 70 6.44 -8.72 5.98
C PHE A 70 5.30 -9.37 6.76
N TYR A 71 4.51 -10.22 6.10
CA TYR A 71 3.33 -10.83 6.70
C TYR A 71 2.95 -12.10 5.93
N ASP A 72 2.74 -13.19 6.66
CA ASP A 72 2.40 -14.52 6.14
C ASP A 72 0.99 -14.87 6.62
N ASP A 73 -0.02 -14.57 5.80
CA ASP A 73 -1.43 -14.88 6.01
C ASP A 73 -2.07 -15.22 4.66
N ASP A 74 -3.08 -16.08 4.68
CA ASP A 74 -3.77 -16.59 3.49
C ASP A 74 -4.70 -15.53 2.86
N SER A 75 -4.83 -14.35 3.46
CA SER A 75 -5.71 -13.30 2.96
C SER A 75 -5.10 -12.55 1.77
N SER A 76 -5.87 -12.42 0.68
CA SER A 76 -5.40 -11.72 -0.53
C SER A 76 -5.41 -10.20 -0.35
N ALA A 77 -4.32 -9.55 -0.74
CA ALA A 77 -4.23 -8.10 -0.78
C ALA A 77 -5.12 -7.53 -1.89
N VAL A 78 -5.97 -6.55 -1.57
CA VAL A 78 -6.91 -5.96 -2.54
C VAL A 78 -6.70 -4.48 -2.79
N LEU A 79 -6.21 -3.73 -1.80
CA LEU A 79 -5.92 -2.30 -1.92
C LEU A 79 -4.52 -1.98 -1.40
N VAL A 80 -3.95 -0.90 -1.95
CA VAL A 80 -2.75 -0.24 -1.42
C VAL A 80 -3.06 1.23 -1.21
N THR A 81 -2.55 1.80 -0.12
CA THR A 81 -2.73 3.20 0.24
C THR A 81 -1.46 3.72 0.88
N LEU A 82 -1.04 4.93 0.53
CA LEU A 82 0.00 5.65 1.22
C LEU A 82 -0.62 6.33 2.45
N LEU A 83 -0.04 6.07 3.62
CA LEU A 83 -0.43 6.82 4.81
C LEU A 83 0.03 8.28 4.67
N PRO A 84 -0.64 9.22 5.36
CA PRO A 84 -0.26 10.63 5.38
C PRO A 84 1.22 10.85 5.68
N ASP A 85 1.75 11.95 5.14
CA ASP A 85 3.17 12.33 5.19
C ASP A 85 4.12 11.25 4.65
N ALA A 86 3.58 10.35 3.83
CA ALA A 86 4.26 9.16 3.31
C ALA A 86 4.94 8.32 4.40
N CYS A 87 4.36 8.23 5.61
CA CYS A 87 5.01 7.53 6.72
C CYS A 87 5.09 6.01 6.53
N ALA A 88 4.11 5.42 5.84
CA ALA A 88 4.03 4.00 5.56
C ALA A 88 3.18 3.71 4.31
N VAL A 89 3.35 2.51 3.76
CA VAL A 89 2.41 1.88 2.83
C VAL A 89 1.45 1.01 3.63
N ALA A 90 0.15 1.19 3.45
CA ALA A 90 -0.89 0.34 3.99
C ALA A 90 -1.43 -0.60 2.90
N ILE A 91 -1.54 -1.87 3.23
CA ILE A 91 -2.16 -2.90 2.41
C ILE A 91 -3.46 -3.29 3.08
N VAL A 92 -4.56 -3.27 2.33
CA VAL A 92 -5.86 -3.74 2.82
C VAL A 92 -6.16 -5.08 2.19
N PHE A 93 -6.51 -6.06 3.03
CA PHE A 93 -6.80 -7.42 2.62
C PHE A 93 -8.30 -7.65 2.39
N THR A 94 -8.66 -8.76 1.73
CA THR A 94 -10.06 -9.13 1.46
C THR A 94 -10.90 -9.23 2.73
N ASN A 95 -10.30 -9.65 3.84
CA ASN A 95 -10.97 -9.76 5.14
C ASN A 95 -11.11 -8.41 5.87
N GLY A 96 -10.68 -7.31 5.25
CA GLY A 96 -10.72 -5.97 5.83
C GLY A 96 -9.54 -5.62 6.74
N SER A 97 -8.68 -6.59 7.09
CA SER A 97 -7.47 -6.33 7.89
C SER A 97 -6.47 -5.47 7.12
N VAL A 98 -5.55 -4.84 7.85
CA VAL A 98 -4.60 -3.88 7.29
C VAL A 98 -3.18 -4.19 7.76
N LEU A 99 -2.24 -4.26 6.83
CA LEU A 99 -0.80 -4.29 7.12
C LEU A 99 -0.20 -2.92 6.80
N THR A 100 0.45 -2.28 7.75
CA THR A 100 1.22 -1.05 7.52
C THR A 100 2.71 -1.35 7.53
N ILE A 101 3.40 -1.02 6.44
CA ILE A 101 4.84 -1.20 6.27
C ILE A 101 5.50 0.18 6.21
N PRO A 102 6.42 0.52 7.12
CA PRO A 102 7.10 1.80 7.13
C PRO A 102 7.76 2.13 5.78
N ILE A 103 7.69 3.39 5.36
CA ILE A 103 8.17 3.78 4.01
C ILE A 103 9.67 3.54 3.82
N LYS A 104 10.44 3.52 4.92
CA LYS A 104 11.89 3.23 4.94
C LYS A 104 12.26 1.86 4.36
N TYR A 105 11.33 0.90 4.30
CA TYR A 105 11.57 -0.39 3.64
C TYR A 105 11.61 -0.29 2.10
N PHE A 106 11.09 0.82 1.56
CA PHE A 106 10.98 1.07 0.13
C PHE A 106 11.91 2.18 -0.37
N LEU A 107 12.24 3.16 0.48
CA LEU A 107 13.09 4.29 0.10
C LEU A 107 14.56 4.03 0.44
N ALA A 108 15.45 4.36 -0.49
CA ALA A 108 16.90 4.36 -0.27
C ALA A 108 17.41 5.70 0.32
N VAL A 109 16.50 6.52 0.84
CA VAL A 109 16.79 7.83 1.43
C VAL A 109 16.14 7.89 2.80
N SER A 110 16.76 8.64 3.72
CA SER A 110 16.17 8.86 5.04
C SER A 110 14.89 9.69 4.88
N TRP A 111 13.77 9.12 5.33
CA TRP A 111 12.47 9.80 5.38
C TRP A 111 12.16 10.16 6.83
N GLY A 112 12.15 11.45 7.14
CA GLY A 112 11.84 11.94 8.48
C GLY A 112 10.34 11.99 8.68
N CYS A 113 9.80 11.14 9.56
CA CYS A 113 8.43 11.25 10.03
C CYS A 113 8.33 10.74 11.48
N ASP A 114 7.66 11.52 12.33
CA ASP A 114 7.48 11.21 13.76
C ASP A 114 6.28 10.27 14.03
N SER A 115 5.64 9.78 12.97
CA SER A 115 4.55 8.83 13.06
C SER A 115 5.02 7.46 13.58
N LYS A 116 4.23 6.82 14.44
CA LYS A 116 4.49 5.43 14.89
C LYS A 116 4.62 4.47 13.71
N PHE A 117 3.87 4.72 12.63
CA PHE A 117 3.87 3.93 11.41
C PHE A 117 5.16 4.05 10.60
N ALA A 118 5.99 5.07 10.86
CA ALA A 118 7.33 5.19 10.25
C ALA A 118 8.37 4.26 10.93
N GLN A 119 8.04 3.67 12.08
CA GLN A 119 9.00 2.92 12.90
C GLN A 119 8.88 1.42 12.74
N THR A 120 7.66 0.88 12.80
CA THR A 120 7.44 -0.57 12.94
C THR A 120 6.37 -1.05 11.96
N ILE A 121 6.56 -2.25 11.43
CA ILE A 121 5.54 -2.96 10.68
C ILE A 121 4.41 -3.32 11.64
N THR A 122 3.18 -2.99 11.30
CA THR A 122 2.02 -3.19 12.18
C THR A 122 0.92 -3.90 11.42
N PHE A 123 0.32 -4.90 12.06
CA PHE A 123 -0.85 -5.59 11.52
C PHE A 123 -2.08 -5.23 12.35
N HIS A 124 -3.15 -4.87 11.66
CA HIS A 124 -4.42 -4.45 12.23
C HIS A 124 -5.47 -5.47 11.81
N THR A 125 -5.90 -6.29 12.76
CA THR A 125 -6.94 -7.30 12.53
C THR A 125 -8.31 -6.65 12.51
N ALA A 126 -9.08 -6.85 11.44
CA ALA A 126 -10.46 -6.40 11.40
C ALA A 126 -11.31 -7.33 12.29
N ASN A 127 -11.75 -6.84 13.45
CA ASN A 127 -12.71 -7.58 14.28
C ASN A 127 -14.13 -7.40 13.71
N CYS A 128 -14.44 -8.09 12.61
CA CYS A 128 -15.77 -8.08 11.97
C CYS A 128 -16.86 -8.79 12.81
N ALA A 129 -16.66 -9.01 14.10
CA ALA A 129 -17.59 -9.72 14.98
C ALA A 129 -18.92 -8.98 15.24
N GLN A 130 -19.08 -7.74 14.75
CA GLN A 130 -20.30 -6.93 14.98
C GLN A 130 -20.95 -6.37 13.72
N THR A 131 -20.37 -6.56 12.54
CA THR A 131 -20.93 -6.07 11.28
C THR A 131 -20.92 -7.21 10.28
N ALA A 132 -22.06 -7.46 9.66
CA ALA A 132 -22.28 -8.44 8.61
C ALA A 132 -21.05 -8.58 7.69
N GLU A 133 -20.70 -9.83 7.39
CA GLU A 133 -19.62 -10.27 6.48
C GLU A 133 -18.91 -9.10 5.79
N CYS A 134 -17.70 -8.76 6.25
CA CYS A 134 -16.90 -7.69 5.67
C CYS A 134 -16.60 -8.02 4.19
N SER A 135 -17.49 -7.60 3.29
CA SER A 135 -17.31 -7.77 1.86
C SER A 135 -16.00 -7.11 1.45
N PRO A 136 -15.32 -7.63 0.42
CA PRO A 136 -13.99 -7.16 0.07
C PRO A 136 -13.93 -5.63 -0.10
N PRO A 137 -12.94 -4.96 0.52
CA PRO A 137 -12.69 -3.54 0.28
C PRO A 137 -12.42 -3.26 -1.21
N VAL A 138 -13.07 -2.24 -1.76
CA VAL A 138 -12.99 -1.90 -3.20
C VAL A 138 -12.28 -0.58 -3.50
N SER A 139 -12.24 0.33 -2.51
CA SER A 139 -11.53 1.60 -2.56
C SER A 139 -11.17 2.07 -1.15
N SER A 140 -10.10 2.85 -1.03
CA SER A 140 -9.62 3.38 0.25
C SER A 140 -9.12 4.82 0.11
N ALA A 141 -9.11 5.52 1.23
CA ALA A 141 -8.48 6.81 1.41
C ALA A 141 -7.96 6.93 2.84
N CYS A 142 -6.85 7.62 3.05
CA CYS A 142 -6.29 7.81 4.38
C CYS A 142 -6.08 9.28 4.71
N PHE A 143 -6.33 9.63 5.97
CA PHE A 143 -6.30 11.00 6.45
C PHE A 143 -5.63 11.07 7.82
N THR A 144 -4.94 12.19 8.07
CA THR A 144 -4.51 12.55 9.42
C THR A 144 -5.48 13.56 10.01
N SER A 145 -5.96 13.30 11.22
CA SER A 145 -6.71 14.29 12.00
C SER A 145 -5.81 15.47 12.36
N LYS A 146 -6.22 16.68 11.95
CA LYS A 146 -5.55 17.96 12.28
C LYS A 146 -5.44 18.22 13.79
N LEU A 147 -6.28 17.57 14.60
CA LEU A 147 -6.38 17.84 16.04
C LEU A 147 -5.61 16.83 16.90
N SER A 148 -5.31 15.64 16.37
CA SER A 148 -4.87 14.51 17.21
C SER A 148 -3.78 13.63 16.60
N ASN A 149 -3.24 13.97 15.43
CA ASN A 149 -2.27 13.16 14.67
C ASN A 149 -2.70 11.70 14.46
N ARG A 150 -4.02 11.45 14.54
CA ARG A 150 -4.59 10.12 14.35
C ARG A 150 -4.66 9.84 12.86
N VAL A 151 -4.13 8.70 12.46
CA VAL A 151 -4.27 8.17 11.11
C VAL A 151 -5.59 7.40 11.01
N VAL A 152 -6.49 7.91 10.19
CA VAL A 152 -7.80 7.32 9.91
C VAL A 152 -7.79 6.75 8.50
N LEU A 153 -7.99 5.44 8.38
CA LEU A 153 -8.20 4.76 7.11
C LEU A 153 -9.71 4.62 6.87
N VAL A 154 -10.16 5.07 5.72
CA VAL A 154 -11.53 4.89 5.26
C VAL A 154 -11.50 3.96 4.07
N PHE A 155 -12.35 2.94 4.04
CA PHE A 155 -12.55 2.13 2.84
C PHE A 155 -14.02 1.81 2.60
N ALA A 156 -14.38 1.70 1.33
CA ALA A 156 -15.69 1.24 0.91
C ALA A 156 -15.64 -0.25 0.57
N THR A 157 -16.72 -0.99 0.87
CA THR A 157 -16.86 -2.41 0.51
C THR A 157 -17.67 -2.59 -0.77
N ALA A 158 -17.61 -3.77 -1.37
CA ALA A 158 -18.41 -4.12 -2.54
C ALA A 158 -19.93 -4.02 -2.31
N GLU A 159 -20.38 -4.17 -1.07
CA GLU A 159 -21.80 -4.03 -0.68
C GLU A 159 -22.23 -2.59 -0.38
N GLY A 160 -21.31 -1.63 -0.50
CA GLY A 160 -21.61 -0.20 -0.31
C GLY A 160 -21.48 0.30 1.13
N TYR A 161 -20.92 -0.49 2.04
CA TYR A 161 -20.58 -0.01 3.39
C TYR A 161 -19.36 0.89 3.34
N ILE A 162 -19.32 1.87 4.25
CA ILE A 162 -18.15 2.73 4.50
C ILE A 162 -17.61 2.38 5.88
N VAL A 163 -16.39 1.86 5.91
CA VAL A 163 -15.66 1.57 7.15
C VAL A 163 -14.71 2.73 7.43
N ILE A 164 -14.74 3.22 8.67
CA ILE A 164 -13.85 4.29 9.16
C ILE A 164 -13.06 3.70 10.32
N TRP A 165 -11.75 3.57 10.15
CA TRP A 165 -10.88 2.91 11.12
C TRP A 165 -9.77 3.84 11.61
N ASP A 166 -9.72 4.06 12.92
CA ASP A 166 -8.59 4.70 13.59
C ASP A 166 -7.45 3.69 13.82
N LEU A 167 -6.50 3.64 12.88
CA LEU A 167 -5.31 2.79 12.96
C LEU A 167 -4.41 3.15 14.16
N THR A 168 -4.59 4.33 14.75
CA THR A 168 -3.79 4.80 15.88
C THR A 168 -4.23 4.14 17.17
N ALA A 169 -5.53 3.91 17.33
CA ALA A 169 -6.15 3.36 18.53
C ALA A 169 -5.98 1.84 18.66
N GLU A 170 -5.89 1.12 17.54
CA GLU A 170 -5.80 -0.33 17.50
C GLU A 170 -4.50 -0.73 16.80
N SER A 171 -3.51 -1.25 17.54
CA SER A 171 -2.31 -1.81 16.91
C SER A 171 -1.79 -2.99 17.71
N VAL A 172 -1.62 -4.12 17.04
CA VAL A 172 -0.80 -5.24 17.51
C VAL A 172 0.49 -5.21 16.69
N SER A 173 1.64 -5.17 17.35
CA SER A 173 2.93 -5.25 16.67
C SER A 173 3.10 -6.63 16.04
N ALA A 174 3.38 -6.70 14.73
CA ALA A 174 3.79 -7.93 14.08
C ALA A 174 5.22 -8.28 14.53
N GLY A 175 5.44 -9.53 14.94
CA GLY A 175 6.70 -10.04 15.47
C GLY A 175 7.67 -10.49 14.39
#